data_AF-A0A0Q6TVS2-F1
#
_entry.id   AF-A0A0Q6TVS2-F1
#
_cell.length_a   1.000
_cell.length_b   1.000
_cell.length_c   1.000
_cell.angle_alpha   90.00
_cell.angle_beta   90.00
_cell.angle_gamma   90.00
#
_symmetry.space_group_name_H-M   'P 1'
#
loop_
_entity.id
_entity.type
_entity.pdbx_description
1 polymer ?
#
loop_
_entity_poly.entity_id
_entity_poly.type
_entity_poly.pdbx_seq_one_letter_code
_entity_poly.pdbx_strand_id
1 'polypeptide(L)'
;MKPESSYLASLGELATLKSTIGGWYHQDAYLDFETDDDIWRSIVEGRDGDEMRRLTAQIVDLLLREDHEVLGLWNTHAHSHRLDDANEAREFFGAMLKFFKGAAK
;
A
#
# COMPACT_ATOMS: atom_id res chain seq x y z
N MET A 1 -5.34 8.98 -24.44
CA MET A 1 -5.58 8.03 -23.33
C MET A 1 -4.27 7.25 -23.15
N LYS A 2 -3.49 7.57 -22.12
CA LYS A 2 -2.24 6.82 -21.86
C LYS A 2 -2.63 5.42 -21.38
N PRO A 3 -1.90 4.36 -21.77
CA PRO A 3 -2.17 3.05 -21.23
C PRO A 3 -1.75 3.09 -19.76
N GLU A 4 -2.71 3.13 -18.84
CA GLU A 4 -2.56 2.47 -17.54
C GLU A 4 -2.57 0.94 -17.82
N SER A 5 -1.68 0.45 -18.69
CA SER A 5 -0.35 -0.12 -18.42
C SER A 5 -0.52 -1.57 -18.01
N SER A 6 -0.31 -2.49 -18.97
CA SER A 6 -0.56 -3.94 -18.87
C SER A 6 0.02 -4.60 -17.62
N TYR A 7 1.01 -3.96 -16.99
CA TYR A 7 1.59 -4.36 -15.72
C TYR A 7 0.55 -4.42 -14.58
N LEU A 8 -0.26 -3.37 -14.37
CA LEU A 8 -1.27 -3.38 -13.30
C LEU A 8 -2.36 -4.44 -13.55
N ALA A 9 -2.76 -4.64 -14.81
CA ALA A 9 -3.69 -5.70 -15.17
C ALA A 9 -3.11 -7.10 -14.92
N SER A 10 -1.79 -7.29 -15.10
CA SER A 10 -1.10 -8.57 -14.84
C SER A 10 -0.95 -8.89 -13.34
N LEU A 11 -1.03 -7.89 -12.46
CA LEU A 11 -0.96 -8.07 -11.01
C LEU A 11 -2.28 -8.59 -10.39
N GLY A 12 -3.37 -8.57 -11.16
CA GLY A 12 -4.66 -9.12 -10.75
C GLY A 12 -5.35 -8.33 -9.65
N GLU A 13 -6.06 -9.03 -8.76
CA GLU A 13 -6.78 -8.42 -7.64
C GLU A 13 -5.83 -7.64 -6.72
N LEU A 14 -6.27 -6.48 -6.19
CA LEU A 14 -5.46 -5.59 -5.35
C LEU A 14 -4.14 -5.11 -6.00
N ALA A 15 -4.08 -5.04 -7.35
CA ALA A 15 -2.88 -4.69 -8.10
C ALA A 15 -2.22 -3.37 -7.68
N THR A 16 -3.00 -2.32 -7.45
CA THR A 16 -2.49 -1.00 -7.08
C THR A 16 -1.85 -1.03 -5.70
N LEU A 17 -2.49 -1.71 -4.74
CA LEU A 17 -1.95 -1.90 -3.41
C LEU A 17 -0.66 -2.74 -3.43
N LYS A 18 -0.66 -3.89 -4.11
CA LYS A 18 0.52 -4.75 -4.27
C LYS A 18 1.70 -4.00 -4.88
N SER A 19 1.44 -3.25 -5.96
CA SER A 19 2.46 -2.42 -6.61
C SER A 19 2.96 -1.30 -5.70
N THR A 20 2.11 -0.74 -4.84
CA THR A 20 2.51 0.32 -3.89
C THR A 20 3.42 -0.26 -2.81
N ILE A 21 3.04 -1.39 -2.21
CA ILE A 21 3.85 -2.04 -1.18
C ILE A 21 5.22 -2.42 -1.75
N GLY A 22 5.26 -3.13 -2.89
CA GLY A 22 6.53 -3.52 -3.50
C GLY A 22 7.38 -2.34 -4.00
N GLY A 23 6.74 -1.24 -4.39
CA GLY A 23 7.42 -0.06 -4.92
C GLY A 23 8.02 0.86 -3.85
N TRP A 24 7.43 0.94 -2.66
CA TRP A 24 7.86 1.86 -1.60
C TRP A 24 8.46 1.15 -0.37
N TYR A 25 8.14 -0.13 -0.17
CA TYR A 25 8.73 -0.98 0.87
C TYR A 25 9.73 -1.97 0.26
N HIS A 26 10.53 -1.50 -0.70
CA HIS A 26 11.68 -2.24 -1.23
C HIS A 26 12.79 -2.36 -0.18
N GLN A 27 13.78 -3.23 -0.43
CA GLN A 27 14.85 -3.59 0.51
C GLN A 27 15.55 -2.39 1.16
N ASP A 28 15.72 -1.30 0.41
CA ASP A 28 16.44 -0.09 0.83
C ASP A 28 15.53 1.06 1.26
N ALA A 29 14.22 0.84 1.42
CA ALA A 29 13.25 1.92 1.67
C ALA A 29 13.64 2.81 2.87
N TYR A 30 14.12 2.24 3.96
CA TYR A 30 14.52 3.01 5.15
C TYR A 30 15.91 3.67 5.07
N LEU A 31 16.59 3.56 3.92
CA LEU A 31 17.71 4.43 3.57
C LEU A 31 17.22 5.71 2.89
N ASP A 32 16.11 5.62 2.15
CA ASP A 32 15.51 6.73 1.40
C ASP A 32 14.48 7.50 2.24
N PHE A 33 13.87 6.86 3.23
CA PHE A 33 12.83 7.42 4.09
C PHE A 33 13.11 7.15 5.58
N GLU A 34 12.97 8.17 6.43
CA GLU A 34 13.22 8.03 7.86
C GLU A 34 12.02 7.39 8.60
N THR A 35 10.80 7.59 8.11
CA THR A 35 9.57 7.12 8.75
C THR A 35 8.53 6.62 7.75
N ASP A 36 7.57 5.81 8.23
CA ASP A 36 6.43 5.40 7.41
C ASP A 36 5.59 6.60 6.93
N ASP A 37 5.48 7.66 7.73
CA ASP A 37 4.79 8.89 7.33
C ASP A 37 5.48 9.57 6.14
N ASP A 38 6.82 9.48 6.03
CA ASP A 38 7.56 10.01 4.88
C ASP A 38 7.32 9.17 3.62
N ILE A 39 7.28 7.84 3.78
CA ILE A 39 6.89 6.93 2.71
C ILE A 39 5.46 7.24 2.23
N TRP A 40 4.52 7.37 3.15
CA TRP A 40 3.11 7.64 2.82
C TRP A 40 2.92 9.00 2.17
N ARG A 41 3.68 10.02 2.60
CA ARG A 41 3.70 11.33 1.95
C ARG A 41 4.21 11.23 0.51
N SER A 42 5.31 10.50 0.29
CA SER A 42 5.84 10.25 -1.05
C SER A 42 4.84 9.54 -1.95
N ILE A 43 4.09 8.56 -1.43
CA ILE A 43 3.03 7.87 -2.16
C ILE A 43 1.93 8.85 -2.58
N VAL A 44 1.49 9.73 -1.68
CA VAL A 44 0.44 10.73 -1.97
C VAL A 44 0.91 11.73 -3.02
N GLU A 45 2.13 12.26 -2.88
CA GLU A 45 2.70 13.26 -3.79
C GLU A 45 2.96 12.70 -5.20
N GLY A 46 3.25 11.41 -5.31
CA GLY A 46 3.56 10.74 -6.57
C GLY A 46 2.34 10.25 -7.37
N ARG A 47 1.11 10.41 -6.86
CA ARG A 47 -0.11 9.82 -7.44
C ARG A 47 -1.17 10.86 -7.74
N ASP A 48 -1.98 10.58 -8.76
CA ASP A 48 -3.16 11.40 -9.03
C ASP A 48 -4.37 11.00 -8.15
N GLY A 49 -5.43 11.79 -8.23
CA GLY A 49 -6.63 11.58 -7.41
C GLY A 49 -7.37 10.28 -7.71
N ASP A 50 -7.32 9.75 -8.94
CA ASP A 50 -7.96 8.48 -9.30
C ASP A 50 -7.14 7.29 -8.78
N GLU A 51 -5.82 7.36 -8.89
CA GLU A 51 -4.91 6.38 -8.33
C GLU A 51 -5.02 6.31 -6.81
N MET A 52 -5.07 7.45 -6.12
CA MET A 52 -5.26 7.51 -4.67
C MET A 52 -6.63 6.98 -4.23
N ARG A 53 -7.71 7.27 -4.98
CA ARG A 53 -9.03 6.66 -4.73
C ARG A 53 -8.99 5.15 -4.88
N ARG A 54 -8.31 4.64 -5.91
CA ARG A 54 -8.19 3.18 -6.14
C ARG A 54 -7.37 2.51 -5.05
N LEU A 55 -6.24 3.09 -4.66
CA LEU A 55 -5.39 2.58 -3.58
C LEU A 55 -6.15 2.51 -2.25
N THR A 56 -6.83 3.60 -1.87
CA THR A 56 -7.61 3.64 -0.63
C THR A 56 -8.77 2.64 -0.63
N ALA A 57 -9.46 2.47 -1.76
CA ALA A 57 -10.50 1.46 -1.90
C ALA A 57 -9.95 0.03 -1.75
N GLN A 58 -8.77 -0.26 -2.32
CA GLN A 58 -8.13 -1.57 -2.18
C GLN A 58 -7.65 -1.86 -0.75
N ILE A 59 -7.21 -0.84 0.00
CA ILE A 59 -6.89 -1.01 1.43
C ILE A 59 -8.16 -1.33 2.23
N VAL A 60 -9.28 -0.64 1.95
CA VAL A 60 -10.57 -0.95 2.59
C VAL A 60 -11.01 -2.38 2.29
N ASP A 61 -10.90 -2.81 1.03
CA ASP A 61 -11.25 -4.18 0.62
C ASP A 61 -10.38 -5.23 1.31
N LEU A 62 -9.06 -5.02 1.39
CA LEU A 62 -8.15 -5.91 2.10
C LEU A 62 -8.52 -6.03 3.58
N LEU A 63 -8.85 -4.93 4.25
CA LEU A 63 -9.22 -4.93 5.67
C LEU A 63 -10.52 -5.70 5.97
N LEU A 64 -11.33 -6.03 4.97
CA LEU A 64 -12.53 -6.87 5.13
C LEU A 64 -12.24 -8.38 4.97
N ARG A 65 -11.01 -8.75 4.58
CA ARG A 65 -10.59 -10.14 4.35
C ARG A 65 -10.18 -10.85 5.64
N GLU A 66 -9.93 -12.15 5.51
CA GLU A 66 -9.42 -12.99 6.59
C GLU A 66 -7.99 -12.57 7.00
N ASP A 67 -7.64 -12.80 8.27
CA ASP A 67 -6.37 -12.35 8.87
C ASP A 67 -5.12 -12.83 8.12
N HIS A 68 -5.14 -14.08 7.66
CA HIS A 68 -4.03 -14.66 6.90
C HIS A 68 -3.83 -14.00 5.53
N GLU A 69 -4.90 -13.46 4.93
CA GLU A 69 -4.82 -12.72 3.66
C GLU A 69 -4.24 -11.33 3.87
N VAL A 70 -4.62 -10.64 4.95
CA VAL A 70 -4.12 -9.31 5.30
C VAL A 70 -2.62 -9.36 5.58
N LEU A 71 -2.20 -10.25 6.49
CA LEU A 71 -0.79 -10.45 6.83
C LEU A 71 0.00 -11.00 5.63
N GLY A 72 -0.58 -11.96 4.92
CA GLY A 72 0.04 -12.62 3.78
C GLY A 72 0.35 -11.63 2.65
N LEU A 73 -0.58 -10.73 2.33
CA LEU A 73 -0.37 -9.72 1.29
C LEU A 73 0.81 -8.80 1.65
N TRP A 74 0.88 -8.30 2.88
CA TRP A 74 1.99 -7.46 3.32
C TRP A 74 3.32 -8.19 3.22
N ASN A 75 3.46 -9.31 3.93
CA ASN A 75 4.71 -10.04 4.04
C ASN A 75 5.18 -10.68 2.73
N THR A 76 4.31 -10.78 1.71
CA THR A 76 4.68 -11.24 0.37
C THR A 76 5.27 -10.13 -0.49
N HIS A 77 4.82 -8.88 -0.30
CA HIS A 77 5.16 -7.77 -1.19
C HIS A 77 6.11 -6.73 -0.57
N ALA A 78 6.16 -6.63 0.77
CA ALA A 78 7.12 -5.78 1.46
C ALA A 78 8.45 -6.51 1.63
N HIS A 79 9.55 -5.88 1.23
CA HIS A 79 10.89 -6.45 1.28
C HIS A 79 11.70 -5.97 2.50
N SER A 80 11.55 -4.70 2.90
CA SER A 80 12.30 -4.10 4.01
C SER A 80 11.61 -4.21 5.36
N HIS A 81 10.31 -4.51 5.38
CA HIS A 81 9.50 -4.48 6.59
C HIS A 81 8.59 -5.71 6.64
N ARG A 82 8.79 -6.55 7.66
CA ARG A 82 7.87 -7.66 7.96
C ARG A 82 7.04 -7.31 9.18
N LEU A 83 5.79 -7.76 9.16
CA LEU A 83 4.88 -7.69 10.29
C LEU A 83 4.74 -9.10 10.89
N ASP A 84 4.59 -9.14 12.21
CA ASP A 84 4.60 -10.37 12.99
C ASP A 84 3.24 -11.08 12.95
N ASP A 85 2.15 -10.32 13.01
CA ASP A 85 0.79 -10.86 13.02
C ASP A 85 -0.25 -10.00 12.29
N ALA A 86 -1.46 -10.55 12.18
CA ALA A 86 -2.56 -9.90 11.46
C ALA A 86 -3.12 -8.66 12.16
N ASN A 87 -3.03 -8.56 13.49
CA ASN A 87 -3.45 -7.36 14.20
C ASN A 87 -2.52 -6.21 13.87
N GLU A 88 -1.21 -6.45 13.90
CA GLU A 88 -0.21 -5.48 13.49
C GLU A 88 -0.42 -5.04 12.03
N ALA A 89 -0.65 -5.99 11.12
CA ALA A 89 -0.98 -5.69 9.73
C ALA A 89 -2.25 -4.82 9.57
N ARG A 90 -3.31 -5.11 10.33
CA ARG A 90 -4.55 -4.33 10.32
C ARG A 90 -4.34 -2.93 10.88
N GLU A 91 -3.60 -2.79 11.98
CA GLU A 91 -3.25 -1.50 12.56
C GLU A 91 -2.44 -0.67 11.57
N PHE A 92 -1.45 -1.27 10.93
CA PHE A 92 -0.61 -0.61 9.93
C PHE A 92 -1.41 -0.14 8.71
N PHE A 93 -2.18 -1.02 8.07
CA PHE A 93 -3.06 -0.65 6.95
C PHE A 93 -4.14 0.36 7.36
N GLY A 94 -4.65 0.27 8.60
CA GLY A 94 -5.60 1.22 9.16
C GLY A 94 -5.00 2.62 9.35
N ALA A 95 -3.76 2.70 9.86
CA ALA A 95 -3.02 3.95 10.00
C ALA A 95 -2.72 4.58 8.62
N MET A 96 -2.23 3.78 7.68
CA MET A 96 -1.99 4.20 6.30
C MET A 96 -3.28 4.73 5.64
N LEU A 97 -4.41 4.02 5.78
CA LEU A 97 -5.70 4.46 5.25
C LEU A 97 -6.16 5.78 5.86
N LYS A 98 -5.98 5.95 7.18
CA LYS A 98 -6.32 7.19 7.88
C LYS A 98 -5.47 8.36 7.37
N PHE A 99 -4.17 8.13 7.16
CA PHE A 99 -3.26 9.12 6.58
C PHE A 99 -3.72 9.55 5.18
N PHE A 100 -3.94 8.60 4.27
CA PHE A 100 -4.37 8.90 2.90
C PHE A 100 -5.70 9.64 2.83
N LYS A 101 -6.68 9.30 3.66
CA LYS A 101 -7.96 10.03 3.75
C LYS A 101 -7.81 11.44 4.31
N GLY A 102 -6.84 11.65 5.21
CA GLY A 102 -6.51 12.97 5.75
C GLY A 102 -5.83 13.89 4.73
N ALA A 103 -4.98 13.32 3.88
CA ALA A 103 -4.20 14.04 2.87
C ALA A 103 -5.01 14.41 1.61
N ALA A 104 -6.12 13.72 1.32
CA ALA A 104 -6.97 13.97 0.15
C ALA A 104 -7.91 15.18 0.27
N LYS A 105 -7.56 16.17 1.11
CA LYS A 105 -8.36 17.38 1.37
C LYS A 105 -7.91 18.59 0.54
#